data_AF-A0A418EBA8-F1
#
_entry.id   AF-A0A418EBA8-F1
#
_cell.length_a   1.000
_cell.length_b   1.000
_cell.length_c   1.000
_cell.angle_alpha   90.00
_cell.angle_beta   90.00
_cell.angle_gamma   90.00
#
_symmetry.space_group_name_H-M   'P 1'
#
loop_
_entity.id
_entity.type
_entity.pdbx_description
1 polymer ?
#
loop_
_entity_poly.entity_id
_entity_poly.type
_entity_poly.pdbx_seq_one_letter_code
_entity_poly.pdbx_strand_id
1 'polypeptide(L)' 'MLFCQECNTEFHLFLRRHHCRQCGFSFCAEHSGLRIALPSQGYKDPVRVCDDCFEYVNNSNEQLTFVCEDEVLEP' A
#
# COMPACT_ATOMS: atom_id res chain seq x y z
N MET A 1 -1.73 11.64 -11.88
CA MET A 1 -2.22 12.72 -10.99
C MET A 1 -1.12 13.73 -10.71
N LEU A 2 -1.42 15.04 -10.79
CA LEU A 2 -0.50 16.13 -10.39
C LEU A 2 -0.76 16.63 -8.95
N PHE A 3 -1.78 16.10 -8.27
CA PHE A 3 -2.21 16.50 -6.95
C PHE A 3 -2.20 15.30 -5.99
N CYS A 4 -2.06 15.57 -4.69
CA CYS A 4 -2.34 14.60 -3.65
C CYS A 4 -3.83 14.23 -3.66
N GLN A 5 -4.16 12.95 -3.69
CA GLN A 5 -5.54 12.47 -3.73
C GLN A 5 -6.33 12.85 -2.46
N GLU A 6 -5.63 12.96 -1.32
CA GLU A 6 -6.25 13.32 -0.04
C GLU A 6 -6.45 14.85 0.10
N CYS A 7 -5.36 15.61 0.16
CA CYS A 7 -5.42 17.05 0.41
C CYS A 7 -5.48 17.95 -0.85
N ASN A 8 -5.54 17.39 -2.06
CA ASN A 8 -5.54 18.11 -3.35
C ASN A 8 -4.38 19.11 -3.55
N THR A 9 -3.30 19.03 -2.77
CA THR A 9 -2.14 19.90 -2.95
C THR A 9 -1.37 19.51 -4.21
N GLU A 10 -0.99 20.49 -5.02
CA GLU A 10 -0.19 20.29 -6.24
C GLU A 10 1.24 19.89 -5.91
N PHE A 11 1.76 18.87 -6.59
CA PHE A 11 3.17 18.50 -6.46
C PHE A 11 4.07 19.50 -7.17
N HIS A 12 5.16 19.87 -6.51
CA HIS A 12 6.19 20.77 -7.03
C HIS A 12 7.59 20.31 -6.56
N LEU A 13 8.64 21.05 -6.88
CA LEU A 13 10.04 20.63 -6.63
C LEU A 13 10.34 20.26 -5.17
N PHE A 14 9.63 20.86 -4.21
CA PHE A 14 9.81 20.61 -2.77
C PHE A 14 8.74 19.68 -2.19
N LEU A 15 7.61 19.49 -2.87
CA LEU A 15 6.56 18.55 -2.49
C LEU A 15 6.53 17.37 -3.46
N ARG A 16 7.28 16.33 -3.11
CA ARG A 16 7.45 15.17 -3.98
C ARG A 16 6.17 14.33 -4.06
N ARG A 17 5.93 13.78 -5.24
CA ARG A 17 4.86 12.82 -5.51
C ARG A 17 5.23 11.45 -4.99
N HIS A 18 4.32 10.84 -4.25
CA HIS A 18 4.37 9.44 -3.86
C HIS A 18 3.16 8.70 -4.44
N HIS A 19 3.24 7.38 -4.57
CA HIS A 19 2.11 6.57 -5.03
C HIS A 19 1.75 5.55 -3.95
N CYS A 20 0.46 5.31 -3.73
CA CYS A 20 0.04 4.17 -2.94
C CYS A 20 0.17 2.91 -3.80
N ARG A 21 0.80 1.85 -3.29
CA ARG A 21 0.97 0.60 -4.04
C ARG A 21 -0.32 -0.24 -4.10
N GLN A 22 -1.23 -0.04 -3.16
CA GLN A 22 -2.53 -0.72 -3.14
C GLN A 22 -3.54 -0.09 -4.12
N CYS A 23 -3.73 1.24 -4.11
CA CYS A 23 -4.75 1.92 -4.92
C CYS A 23 -4.22 2.67 -6.15
N GLY A 24 -2.89 2.87 -6.27
CA GLY A 24 -2.26 3.51 -7.43
C GLY A 24 -2.33 5.05 -7.47
N PHE A 25 -3.14 5.70 -6.62
CA PHE A 25 -3.24 7.17 -6.59
C PHE A 25 -1.97 7.85 -6.08
N SER A 26 -1.85 9.15 -6.36
CA SER A 26 -0.71 9.97 -5.96
C SER A 26 -0.97 10.70 -4.63
N PHE A 27 0.01 10.74 -3.74
CA PHE A 27 -0.09 11.34 -2.40
C PHE A 27 1.17 12.16 -2.07
N CYS A 28 1.04 13.12 -1.16
CA CYS A 28 2.20 13.74 -0.51
C CYS A 28 2.77 12.82 0.57
N ALA A 29 3.89 13.23 1.18
CA ALA A 29 4.56 12.41 2.19
C ALA A 29 3.70 12.22 3.46
N GLU A 30 2.89 13.21 3.81
CA GLU A 30 1.98 13.20 4.96
C GLU A 30 0.91 12.12 4.81
N HIS A 31 0.14 12.14 3.71
CA HIS A 31 -0.95 11.18 3.45
C HIS A 31 -0.50 9.84 2.86
N SER A 32 0.79 9.52 2.96
CA SER A 32 1.34 8.21 2.54
C SER A 32 2.55 7.80 3.34
N GLY A 33 2.60 8.17 4.63
CA GLY A 33 3.74 7.90 5.50
C GLY A 33 3.95 6.43 5.83
N LEU A 34 2.88 5.63 5.70
CA LEU A 34 2.83 4.24 6.14
C LEU A 34 3.30 3.24 5.09
N ARG A 35 3.75 2.09 5.57
CA ARG A 35 4.24 0.97 4.74
C ARG A 35 3.68 -0.35 5.24
N ILE A 36 3.25 -1.20 4.33
CA ILE A 36 2.72 -2.53 4.62
C ILE A 36 3.11 -3.49 3.50
N ALA A 37 3.30 -4.78 3.81
CA ALA A 37 3.50 -5.81 2.80
C ALA A 37 2.17 -6.06 2.07
N LEU A 38 2.24 -6.32 0.77
CA LEU A 38 1.05 -6.62 -0.06
C LEU A 38 1.31 -7.95 -0.81
N PRO A 39 1.27 -9.11 -0.11
CA PRO A 39 1.62 -10.39 -0.71
C PRO A 39 0.73 -10.78 -1.90
N SER A 40 -0.58 -10.46 -1.82
CA SER A 40 -1.56 -10.65 -2.91
C SER A 40 -1.17 -9.91 -4.20
N GLN A 41 -0.39 -8.84 -4.08
CA GLN A 41 0.11 -8.03 -5.20
C GLN A 41 1.60 -8.30 -5.51
N GLY A 42 2.21 -9.30 -4.87
CA GLY A 42 3.60 -9.70 -5.09
C GLY A 42 4.64 -8.88 -4.31
N TYR A 43 4.23 -7.95 -3.44
CA TYR A 43 5.14 -7.19 -2.58
C TYR A 43 5.39 -7.90 -1.26
N LYS A 44 6.49 -8.65 -1.21
CA LYS A 44 6.93 -9.37 0.01
C LYS A 44 7.44 -8.43 1.10
N ASP A 45 8.11 -7.35 0.71
CA ASP A 45 8.61 -6.32 1.62
C ASP A 45 7.59 -5.19 1.82
N PRO A 46 7.59 -4.49 2.97
CA PRO A 46 6.70 -3.37 3.22
C PRO A 46 6.86 -2.23 2.19
N VAL A 47 5.79 -1.97 1.44
CA VAL A 47 5.72 -0.91 0.44
C VAL A 47 4.82 0.23 0.88
N ARG A 48 5.07 1.41 0.32
CA ARG A 48 4.32 2.63 0.67
C ARG A 48 2.85 2.52 0.28
N VAL A 49 1.98 2.87 1.21
CA VAL A 49 0.52 2.98 1.00
C VAL A 49 0.01 4.31 1.55
N CYS A 50 -1.16 4.75 1.09
CA CYS A 50 -1.88 5.83 1.76
C CYS A 50 -2.53 5.34 3.05
N ASP A 51 -2.96 6.26 3.90
CA ASP A 51 -3.46 5.94 5.24
C ASP A 51 -4.72 5.05 5.17
N ASP A 52 -5.68 5.36 4.28
CA ASP A 52 -6.86 4.53 4.02
C ASP A 52 -6.51 3.10 3.60
N CYS A 53 -5.51 2.93 2.72
CA CYS A 53 -5.10 1.62 2.27
C CYS A 53 -4.33 0.85 3.35
N PHE A 54 -3.62 1.56 4.22
CA PHE A 54 -2.98 0.93 5.38
C PHE A 54 -4.05 0.35 6.32
N GLU A 55 -5.06 1.15 6.68
CA GLU A 55 -6.17 0.68 7.51
C GLU A 55 -6.95 -0.45 6.84
N TYR A 56 -7.26 -0.31 5.55
CA TYR A 56 -7.94 -1.34 4.79
C TYR A 56 -7.18 -2.67 4.84
N VAL A 57 -5.88 -2.69 4.52
CA VAL A 57 -5.10 -3.92 4.49
C VAL A 57 -4.87 -4.48 5.91
N ASN A 58 -4.73 -3.63 6.92
CA ASN A 58 -4.54 -4.08 8.30
C ASN A 58 -5.82 -4.67 8.91
N ASN A 59 -6.99 -4.15 8.52
CA ASN A 59 -8.30 -4.66 8.95
C ASN A 59 -8.80 -5.83 8.08
N SER A 60 -8.32 -5.92 6.84
CA SER A 60 -8.57 -7.04 5.96
C SER A 60 -7.71 -8.21 6.39
N ASN A 61 -8.28 -9.41 6.43
CA ASN A 61 -7.56 -10.66 6.67
C ASN A 61 -6.62 -11.04 5.49
N GLU A 62 -6.14 -10.06 4.71
CA GLU A 62 -5.27 -10.21 3.54
C GLU A 62 -3.83 -10.63 3.91
N GLN A 63 -3.54 -10.71 5.22
CA GLN A 63 -2.29 -11.28 5.74
C GLN A 63 -2.29 -12.83 5.77
N LEU A 64 -3.41 -13.50 5.44
CA LEU A 64 -3.55 -14.96 5.56
C LEU A 64 -3.13 -15.80 4.34
N THR A 65 -2.58 -15.23 3.26
CA THR A 65 -2.31 -16.02 2.03
C THR A 65 -0.83 -16.28 1.73
N PHE A 66 0.07 -16.12 2.69
CA PHE A 66 1.34 -16.86 2.67
C PHE A 66 1.20 -18.19 3.44
N VAL A 67 0.14 -18.94 3.16
CA VAL A 67 0.25 -20.40 3.28
C VAL A 67 0.74 -20.83 1.91
N CYS A 68 2.02 -21.14 1.84
CA CYS A 68 2.64 -21.71 0.67
C CYS A 68 1.75 -22.85 0.16
N GLU A 69 1.47 -22.88 -1.14
CA GLU A 69 0.82 -24.00 -1.84
C GLU A 69 1.70 -25.26 -1.88
N ASP A 70 2.55 -25.49 -0.86
CA ASP A 70 3.45 -26.63 -0.73
C ASP A 70 3.21 -27.46 0.55
N GLU A 71 2.27 -27.11 1.43
CA GLU A 71 1.86 -27.98 2.56
C GLU A 71 0.51 -28.66 2.28
N VAL A 72 0.47 -29.45 1.21
CA VAL A 72 -0.50 -30.56 1.10
C VAL A 72 0.01 -31.67 2.01
N LEU A 73 -0.25 -31.57 3.31
CA LEU A 73 -0.26 -32.75 4.17
C LEU A 73 -1.67 -33.35 4.13
N GLU A 74 -1.88 -34.20 3.13
CA GLU A 74 -2.86 -35.28 3.22
C GLU A 74 -2.10 -36.61 3.09
N PRO A 75 -2.48 -37.71 3.77
CA PRO A 75 -3.37 -37.88 4.92
C PRO A 75 -2.63 -38.11 6.26
#